data_AF-A0A2E7EG62-F1
#
_entry.id   AF-A0A2E7EG62-F1
#
_cell.length_a   1.000
_cell.length_b   1.000
_cell.length_c   1.000
_cell.angle_alpha   90.00
_cell.angle_beta   90.00
_cell.angle_gamma   90.00
#
_symmetry.space_group_name_H-M   'P 1'
#
loop_
_entity.id
_entity.type
_entity.pdbx_description
1 polymer ?
#
loop_
_entity_poly.entity_id
_entity_poly.type
_entity_poly.pdbx_seq_one_letter_code
_entity_poly.pdbx_strand_id
1 'polypeptide(L)'
;MRKIPQTQFLLSLVGFFVVAMTSHLQASIVTTPSGLSVGQQFRLVFVTSGQRNATSSDIADYNAFVDTAGDIAIASDWKAIVSTETVNARDNTGTTGDGGVPIYNLAGELVANHYADLWDESIQNFINVDEFGNDPDYWVWTGTTALGLTSQHLGGATGTYGTTDDTEDIWMFEDIVGTSTELHFFGLSDIFTVPSADPIPEPASVITWTLLGIVGWVGTWWNRRRKTG
;
A
#
# COMPACT_ATOMS: atom_id res chain seq x y z
N MET A 1 74.47 29.28 -10.71
CA MET A 1 73.16 29.93 -10.95
C MET A 1 72.09 29.14 -10.20
N ARG A 2 71.58 29.71 -9.10
CA ARG A 2 70.63 29.08 -8.17
C ARG A 2 69.24 29.66 -8.47
N LYS A 3 68.29 28.83 -8.89
CA LYS A 3 66.86 29.17 -8.94
C LYS A 3 66.06 28.06 -8.25
N ILE A 4 65.16 28.51 -7.40
CA ILE A 4 64.43 27.84 -6.31
C ILE A 4 63.30 26.95 -6.88
N PRO A 5 62.94 25.81 -6.27
CA PRO A 5 61.82 24.99 -6.72
C PRO A 5 60.47 25.61 -6.36
N GLN A 6 59.55 25.68 -7.32
CA GLN A 6 58.15 26.07 -7.08
C GLN A 6 57.39 24.89 -6.48
N THR A 7 57.17 24.94 -5.18
CA THR A 7 56.08 24.24 -4.49
C THR A 7 54.79 25.04 -4.68
N GLN A 8 53.80 24.49 -5.38
CA GLN A 8 52.44 25.06 -5.44
C GLN A 8 51.41 24.09 -4.88
N PHE A 9 51.05 24.41 -3.63
CA PHE A 9 49.74 24.35 -2.98
C PHE A 9 48.65 23.43 -3.55
N LEU A 10 48.35 22.41 -2.76
CA LEU A 10 47.05 21.73 -2.66
C LEU A 10 45.94 22.77 -2.41
N LEU A 11 44.93 22.80 -3.29
CA LEU A 11 43.63 23.42 -3.03
C LEU A 11 42.59 22.30 -2.93
N SER A 12 42.34 21.85 -1.70
CA SER A 12 41.24 20.94 -1.38
C SER A 12 39.92 21.71 -1.44
N LEU A 13 39.14 21.50 -2.50
CA LEU A 13 37.77 22.01 -2.62
C LEU A 13 36.84 21.05 -1.85
N VAL A 14 36.52 21.39 -0.60
CA VAL A 14 35.43 20.73 0.13
C VAL A 14 34.14 21.46 -0.23
N GLY A 15 33.39 20.92 -1.17
CA GLY A 15 32.03 21.38 -1.47
C GLY A 15 31.06 20.80 -0.44
N PHE A 16 30.42 21.67 0.34
CA PHE A 16 29.35 21.28 1.26
C PHE A 16 28.04 21.17 0.47
N PHE A 17 27.64 19.95 0.11
CA PHE A 17 26.38 19.68 -0.57
C PHE A 17 25.27 19.66 0.49
N VAL A 18 24.48 20.74 0.58
CA VAL A 18 23.25 20.73 1.38
C VAL A 18 22.17 20.14 0.51
N VAL A 19 21.84 18.87 0.75
CA VAL A 19 20.59 18.28 0.25
C VAL A 19 19.47 18.83 1.12
N ALA A 20 18.70 19.78 0.59
CA ALA A 20 17.43 20.15 1.20
C ALA A 20 16.49 18.95 1.04
N MET A 21 16.29 18.18 2.12
CA MET A 21 15.22 17.20 2.15
C MET A 21 13.90 17.95 2.24
N THR A 22 13.16 17.97 1.13
CA THR A 22 11.76 18.39 1.13
C THR A 22 10.98 17.37 1.94
N SER A 23 10.51 17.75 3.12
CA SER A 23 9.55 16.95 3.86
C SER A 23 8.21 17.06 3.12
N HIS A 24 7.86 16.05 2.33
CA HIS A 24 6.50 15.88 1.86
C HIS A 24 5.65 15.43 3.06
N LEU A 25 4.51 16.08 3.28
CA LEU A 25 3.53 15.61 4.26
C LEU A 25 2.91 14.34 3.69
N GLN A 26 3.38 13.18 4.15
CA GLN A 26 2.78 11.89 3.77
C GLN A 26 1.50 11.71 4.58
N ALA A 27 0.40 11.40 3.90
CA ALA A 27 -0.78 10.91 4.58
C ALA A 27 -0.46 9.52 5.15
N SER A 28 -0.99 9.19 6.33
CA SER A 28 -0.90 7.81 6.81
C SER A 28 -1.74 6.93 5.91
N ILE A 29 -1.15 5.84 5.40
CA ILE A 29 -1.91 4.81 4.70
C ILE A 29 -2.97 4.19 5.61
N VAL A 30 -4.09 3.79 5.02
CA VAL A 30 -5.22 3.12 5.68
C VAL A 30 -5.32 1.70 5.15
N THR A 31 -4.91 0.73 5.96
CA THR A 31 -4.92 -0.70 5.60
C THR A 31 -6.13 -1.46 6.13
N THR A 32 -6.99 -0.78 6.90
CA THR A 32 -8.30 -1.29 7.32
C THR A 32 -9.31 -0.15 7.21
N PRO A 33 -10.11 -0.10 6.13
CA PRO A 33 -11.08 0.96 5.90
C PRO A 33 -12.09 1.10 7.05
N SER A 34 -12.47 2.34 7.34
CA SER A 34 -13.49 2.63 8.35
C SER A 34 -14.89 2.22 7.88
N GLY A 35 -15.77 1.89 8.82
CA GLY A 35 -17.16 1.50 8.51
C GLY A 35 -17.35 0.00 8.22
N LEU A 36 -16.27 -0.77 8.12
CA LEU A 36 -16.35 -2.22 8.07
C LEU A 36 -16.40 -2.82 9.49
N SER A 37 -17.34 -3.74 9.69
CA SER A 37 -17.49 -4.53 10.91
C SER A 37 -16.50 -5.70 10.93
N VAL A 38 -16.15 -6.16 12.13
CA VAL A 38 -15.33 -7.36 12.34
C VAL A 38 -15.85 -8.55 11.51
N GLY A 39 -14.95 -9.23 10.82
CA GLY A 39 -15.26 -10.37 9.95
C GLY A 39 -15.72 -10.00 8.54
N GLN A 40 -15.96 -8.72 8.24
CA GLN A 40 -16.19 -8.30 6.85
C GLN A 40 -14.90 -8.39 6.03
N GLN A 41 -15.07 -8.69 4.76
CA GLN A 41 -13.97 -8.84 3.81
C GLN A 41 -13.87 -7.64 2.87
N PHE A 42 -12.66 -7.32 2.45
CA PHE A 42 -12.35 -6.23 1.54
C PHE A 42 -11.04 -6.49 0.80
N ARG A 43 -10.74 -5.70 -0.22
CA ARG A 43 -9.42 -5.62 -0.87
C ARG A 43 -8.91 -4.20 -0.85
N LEU A 44 -7.59 -4.06 -1.01
CA LEU A 44 -6.92 -2.78 -1.17
C LEU A 44 -6.40 -2.65 -2.60
N VAL A 45 -6.41 -1.42 -3.11
CA VAL A 45 -5.81 -1.05 -4.38
C VAL A 45 -4.91 0.17 -4.21
N PHE A 46 -3.82 0.24 -4.96
CA PHE A 46 -2.86 1.34 -4.90
C PHE A 46 -2.16 1.53 -6.26
N VAL A 47 -1.42 2.63 -6.41
CA VAL A 47 -0.51 2.86 -7.53
C VAL A 47 0.93 2.76 -7.05
N THR A 48 1.82 2.08 -7.79
CA THR A 48 3.23 1.98 -7.39
C THR A 48 3.93 3.34 -7.49
N SER A 49 4.74 3.72 -6.50
CA SER A 49 5.65 4.87 -6.62
C SER A 49 6.78 4.62 -7.63
N GLY A 50 7.19 3.35 -7.74
CA GLY A 50 8.17 2.89 -8.71
C GLY A 50 7.59 2.80 -10.12
N GLN A 51 8.47 2.85 -11.11
CA GLN A 51 8.14 2.68 -12.52
C GLN A 51 8.79 1.42 -13.09
N ARG A 52 8.14 0.85 -14.10
CA ARG A 52 8.69 -0.23 -14.93
C ARG A 52 8.21 -0.10 -16.38
N ASN A 53 9.02 -0.54 -17.34
CA ASN A 53 8.57 -0.75 -18.71
C ASN A 53 7.62 -1.94 -18.91
N ALA A 54 6.86 -1.91 -19.99
CA ALA A 54 5.84 -2.87 -20.39
C ALA A 54 6.34 -3.93 -21.40
N THR A 55 7.64 -4.23 -21.43
CA THR A 55 8.22 -5.10 -22.48
C THR A 55 8.07 -6.60 -22.25
N SER A 56 7.72 -7.04 -21.04
CA SER A 56 7.53 -8.45 -20.73
C SER A 56 6.17 -8.96 -21.20
N SER A 57 6.15 -10.16 -21.77
CA SER A 57 4.90 -10.86 -22.10
C SER A 57 4.39 -11.73 -20.96
N ASP A 58 5.17 -11.90 -19.89
CA ASP A 58 4.79 -12.70 -18.73
C ASP A 58 4.07 -11.82 -17.68
N ILE A 59 2.85 -12.20 -17.32
CA ILE A 59 2.07 -11.48 -16.30
C ILE A 59 2.75 -11.56 -14.91
N ALA A 60 3.50 -12.63 -14.65
CA ALA A 60 4.18 -12.84 -13.37
C ALA A 60 5.24 -11.78 -13.09
N ASP A 61 5.85 -11.23 -14.13
CA ASP A 61 6.83 -10.15 -14.00
C ASP A 61 6.20 -8.88 -13.43
N TYR A 62 4.98 -8.55 -13.84
CA TYR A 62 4.25 -7.38 -13.35
C TYR A 62 3.69 -7.60 -11.95
N ASN A 63 3.19 -8.81 -11.68
CA ASN A 63 2.76 -9.19 -10.34
C ASN A 63 3.92 -9.09 -9.33
N ALA A 64 5.10 -9.65 -9.65
CA ALA A 64 6.26 -9.58 -8.74
C ALA A 64 6.71 -8.14 -8.46
N PHE A 65 6.61 -7.25 -9.46
CA PHE A 65 6.92 -5.83 -9.30
C PHE A 65 5.94 -5.14 -8.34
N VAL A 66 4.64 -5.31 -8.58
CA VAL A 66 3.58 -4.72 -7.75
C VAL A 66 3.57 -5.32 -6.34
N ASP A 67 3.81 -6.63 -6.20
CA ASP A 67 3.87 -7.33 -4.91
C ASP A 67 5.00 -6.80 -4.02
N THR A 68 6.18 -6.59 -4.61
CA THR A 68 7.31 -5.98 -3.90
C THR A 68 6.97 -4.57 -3.37
N ALA A 69 6.24 -3.77 -4.16
CA ALA A 69 5.82 -2.44 -3.75
C ALA A 69 4.70 -2.48 -2.70
N GLY A 70 3.68 -3.31 -2.91
CA GLY A 70 2.53 -3.43 -2.02
C GLY A 70 2.90 -3.96 -0.63
N ASP A 71 3.86 -4.88 -0.55
CA ASP A 71 4.37 -5.42 0.71
C ASP A 71 5.03 -4.36 1.62
N ILE A 72 5.42 -3.20 1.06
CA ILE A 72 5.87 -2.05 1.85
C ILE A 72 4.70 -1.44 2.64
N ALA A 73 3.51 -1.38 2.03
CA ALA A 73 2.31 -0.85 2.67
C ALA A 73 1.70 -1.89 3.63
N ILE A 74 1.44 -3.11 3.14
CA ILE A 74 0.95 -4.23 3.92
C ILE A 74 1.21 -5.55 3.18
N ALA A 75 1.67 -6.56 3.93
CA ALA A 75 1.91 -7.89 3.38
C ALA A 75 0.64 -8.49 2.75
N SER A 76 0.72 -8.91 1.48
CA SER A 76 -0.38 -9.56 0.76
C SER A 76 0.18 -10.48 -0.36
N ASP A 77 -0.68 -10.87 -1.29
CA ASP A 77 -0.27 -11.38 -2.61
C ASP A 77 -0.81 -10.42 -3.67
N TRP A 78 -0.10 -9.32 -3.90
CA TRP A 78 -0.59 -8.26 -4.78
C TRP A 78 -0.46 -8.66 -6.24
N LYS A 79 -1.50 -8.35 -7.02
CA LYS A 79 -1.56 -8.59 -8.47
C LYS A 79 -1.68 -7.28 -9.22
N ALA A 80 -0.92 -7.15 -10.29
CA ALA A 80 -0.99 -6.00 -11.17
C ALA A 80 -2.34 -5.96 -11.91
N ILE A 81 -2.96 -4.78 -11.98
CA ILE A 81 -4.17 -4.57 -12.80
C ILE A 81 -3.74 -4.30 -14.24
N VAL A 82 -3.18 -5.32 -14.88
CA VAL A 82 -2.71 -5.25 -16.27
C VAL A 82 -3.09 -6.50 -17.06
N SER A 83 -3.15 -6.40 -18.38
CA SER A 83 -3.28 -7.55 -19.26
C SER A 83 -2.02 -7.78 -20.10
N THR A 84 -1.70 -9.05 -20.31
CA THR A 84 -0.77 -9.52 -21.36
C THR A 84 -1.55 -10.23 -22.47
N GLU A 85 -0.87 -10.76 -23.48
CA GLU A 85 -1.50 -11.34 -24.68
C GLU A 85 -2.47 -12.46 -24.31
N THR A 86 -2.12 -13.23 -23.30
CA THR A 86 -2.84 -14.44 -22.90
C THR A 86 -3.54 -14.33 -21.56
N VAL A 87 -3.39 -13.21 -20.83
CA VAL A 87 -3.95 -13.04 -19.48
C VAL A 87 -4.67 -11.70 -19.38
N ASN A 88 -5.97 -11.75 -19.14
CA ASN A 88 -6.79 -10.56 -18.88
C ASN A 88 -6.51 -10.04 -17.46
N ALA A 89 -6.59 -8.72 -17.26
CA ALA A 89 -6.40 -8.08 -15.95
C ALA A 89 -7.38 -8.61 -14.89
N ARG A 90 -8.66 -8.80 -15.26
CA ARG A 90 -9.67 -9.35 -14.35
C ARG A 90 -9.40 -10.80 -13.94
N ASP A 91 -8.81 -11.59 -14.83
CA ASP A 91 -8.46 -12.98 -14.55
C ASP A 91 -7.21 -13.03 -13.64
N ASN A 92 -6.21 -12.18 -13.92
CA ASN A 92 -4.98 -12.06 -13.12
C ASN A 92 -5.28 -11.66 -11.66
N THR A 93 -6.20 -10.72 -11.49
CA THR A 93 -6.58 -10.18 -10.17
C THR A 93 -7.66 -11.00 -9.46
N GLY A 94 -8.24 -12.00 -10.13
CA GLY A 94 -9.34 -12.80 -9.58
C GLY A 94 -10.63 -12.01 -9.36
N THR A 95 -10.86 -10.96 -10.15
CA THR A 95 -12.02 -10.05 -10.06
C THR A 95 -13.06 -10.37 -11.15
N THR A 96 -13.34 -11.66 -11.36
CA THR A 96 -14.32 -12.11 -12.34
C THR A 96 -15.73 -12.25 -11.73
N GLY A 97 -16.75 -11.93 -12.52
CA GLY A 97 -18.16 -12.10 -12.18
C GLY A 97 -18.81 -10.92 -11.44
N ASP A 98 -20.10 -11.04 -11.14
CA ASP A 98 -20.94 -9.94 -10.64
C ASP A 98 -20.88 -9.75 -9.11
N GLY A 99 -20.09 -10.56 -8.42
CA GLY A 99 -19.94 -10.53 -6.96
C GLY A 99 -18.61 -9.94 -6.50
N GLY A 100 -18.18 -10.32 -5.30
CA GLY A 100 -16.89 -9.93 -4.75
C GLY A 100 -17.00 -9.21 -3.42
N VAL A 101 -15.90 -8.59 -3.03
CA VAL A 101 -15.76 -7.77 -1.82
C VAL A 101 -15.46 -6.34 -2.23
N PRO A 102 -15.81 -5.33 -1.42
CA PRO A 102 -15.48 -3.95 -1.72
C PRO A 102 -13.96 -3.74 -1.79
N ILE A 103 -13.56 -2.83 -2.67
CA ILE A 103 -12.17 -2.48 -2.96
C ILE A 103 -11.97 -1.04 -2.50
N TYR A 104 -10.91 -0.79 -1.73
CA TYR A 104 -10.59 0.54 -1.20
C TYR A 104 -9.18 0.97 -1.59
N ASN A 105 -8.95 2.26 -1.80
CA ASN A 105 -7.61 2.79 -1.97
C ASN A 105 -6.87 2.88 -0.62
N LEU A 106 -5.56 3.20 -0.63
CA LEU A 106 -4.77 3.36 0.60
C LEU A 106 -5.07 4.65 1.39
N ALA A 107 -5.98 5.52 0.93
CA ALA A 107 -6.60 6.57 1.75
C ALA A 107 -7.83 6.07 2.52
N GLY A 108 -8.27 4.83 2.28
CA GLY A 108 -9.46 4.24 2.91
C GLY A 108 -10.77 4.61 2.21
N GLU A 109 -10.70 5.13 0.99
CA GLU A 109 -11.86 5.52 0.18
C GLU A 109 -12.32 4.34 -0.68
N LEU A 110 -13.63 4.20 -0.85
CA LEU A 110 -14.21 3.11 -1.63
C LEU A 110 -13.96 3.34 -3.12
N VAL A 111 -13.29 2.40 -3.79
CA VAL A 111 -13.01 2.45 -5.23
C VAL A 111 -14.07 1.68 -6.03
N ALA A 112 -14.44 0.50 -5.54
CA ALA A 112 -15.48 -0.34 -6.14
C ALA A 112 -16.25 -1.11 -5.04
N ASN A 113 -17.57 -1.19 -5.16
CA ASN A 113 -18.47 -1.95 -4.29
C ASN A 113 -18.26 -3.47 -4.43
N HIS A 114 -17.91 -3.93 -5.63
CA HIS A 114 -17.69 -5.34 -5.96
C HIS A 114 -16.93 -5.46 -7.30
N TYR A 115 -16.67 -6.69 -7.77
CA TYR A 115 -15.82 -6.90 -8.94
C TYR A 115 -16.43 -6.43 -10.25
N ALA A 116 -17.74 -6.58 -10.47
CA ALA A 116 -18.38 -6.00 -11.66
C ALA A 116 -18.32 -4.46 -11.71
N ASP A 117 -18.32 -3.80 -10.55
CA ASP A 117 -18.28 -2.34 -10.41
C ASP A 117 -16.85 -1.80 -10.58
N LEU A 118 -15.83 -2.66 -10.50
CA LEU A 118 -14.48 -2.29 -10.95
C LEU A 118 -14.37 -2.26 -12.48
N TRP A 119 -15.23 -3.01 -13.18
CA TRP A 119 -15.14 -3.28 -14.62
C TRP A 119 -16.36 -2.81 -15.41
N ASP A 120 -17.02 -1.73 -14.95
CA ASP A 120 -18.23 -1.18 -15.58
C ASP A 120 -18.06 0.23 -16.16
N GLU A 121 -16.81 0.59 -16.51
CA GLU A 121 -16.39 1.90 -17.04
C GLU A 121 -16.24 3.00 -15.98
N SER A 122 -16.61 2.76 -14.72
CA SER A 122 -16.45 3.76 -13.66
C SER A 122 -15.95 3.18 -12.34
N ILE A 123 -15.35 4.02 -11.52
CA ILE A 123 -14.99 3.74 -10.12
C ILE A 123 -15.45 4.90 -9.23
N GLN A 124 -15.60 4.69 -7.93
CA GLN A 124 -16.14 5.74 -7.05
C GLN A 124 -15.11 6.76 -6.59
N ASN A 125 -13.84 6.36 -6.48
CA ASN A 125 -12.73 7.23 -6.07
C ASN A 125 -11.47 6.84 -6.83
N PHE A 126 -10.54 7.79 -6.94
CA PHE A 126 -9.27 7.62 -7.61
C PHE A 126 -8.41 6.51 -7.00
N ILE A 127 -7.61 5.86 -7.85
CA ILE A 127 -6.53 4.97 -7.43
C ILE A 127 -5.22 5.78 -7.45
N ASN A 128 -5.15 6.82 -6.62
CA ASN A 128 -4.05 7.76 -6.66
C ASN A 128 -3.14 7.69 -5.43
N VAL A 129 -3.24 6.67 -4.58
CA VAL A 129 -2.42 6.58 -3.36
C VAL A 129 -1.33 5.53 -3.53
N ASP A 130 -0.08 5.92 -3.30
CA ASP A 130 1.07 5.01 -3.38
C ASP A 130 1.35 4.24 -2.07
N GLU A 131 2.30 3.30 -2.12
CA GLU A 131 2.67 2.47 -0.97
C GLU A 131 3.23 3.25 0.22
N PHE A 132 3.51 4.54 0.04
CA PHE A 132 4.00 5.46 1.07
C PHE A 132 2.95 6.50 1.50
N GLY A 133 1.75 6.46 0.95
CA GLY A 133 0.66 7.38 1.27
C GLY A 133 0.78 8.75 0.58
N ASN A 134 1.54 8.86 -0.52
CA ASN A 134 1.50 10.03 -1.39
C ASN A 134 0.35 9.89 -2.39
N ASP A 135 -0.17 11.03 -2.88
CA ASP A 135 -1.29 11.13 -3.80
C ASP A 135 -0.92 11.63 -5.22
N PRO A 136 -0.04 10.95 -5.97
CA PRO A 136 0.48 11.45 -7.24
C PRO A 136 -0.50 11.38 -8.42
N ASP A 137 -0.27 12.28 -9.37
CA ASP A 137 -0.80 12.24 -10.74
C ASP A 137 0.20 11.49 -11.64
N TYR A 138 -0.15 10.27 -12.03
CA TYR A 138 0.71 9.33 -12.76
C TYR A 138 0.00 8.68 -13.94
N TRP A 139 0.77 8.43 -14.99
CA TRP A 139 0.39 7.48 -16.04
C TRP A 139 0.70 6.05 -15.60
N VAL A 140 -0.23 5.14 -15.86
CA VAL A 140 -0.23 3.78 -15.32
C VAL A 140 -0.47 2.77 -16.44
N TRP A 141 0.40 1.78 -16.55
CA TRP A 141 0.20 0.68 -17.50
C TRP A 141 -1.06 -0.12 -17.15
N THR A 142 -1.85 -0.48 -18.15
CA THR A 142 -3.02 -1.36 -17.99
C THR A 142 -3.12 -2.42 -19.09
N GLY A 143 -2.96 -2.04 -20.37
CA GLY A 143 -3.16 -2.97 -21.48
C GLY A 143 -4.54 -3.64 -21.50
N THR A 144 -5.56 -2.98 -20.93
CA THR A 144 -6.89 -3.56 -20.71
C THR A 144 -8.01 -2.66 -21.22
N THR A 145 -9.18 -3.23 -21.44
CA THR A 145 -10.44 -2.51 -21.70
C THR A 145 -11.17 -2.19 -20.39
N ALA A 146 -12.20 -1.35 -20.46
CA ALA A 146 -13.19 -1.15 -19.39
C ALA A 146 -13.72 -2.44 -18.72
N LEU A 147 -13.83 -3.54 -19.47
CA LEU A 147 -14.34 -4.83 -19.00
C LEU A 147 -13.26 -5.75 -18.38
N GLY A 148 -12.05 -5.22 -18.16
CA GLY A 148 -10.90 -5.96 -17.66
C GLY A 148 -10.33 -7.01 -18.60
N LEU A 149 -10.63 -6.89 -19.90
CA LEU A 149 -10.16 -7.76 -20.97
C LEU A 149 -8.91 -7.20 -21.63
N THR A 150 -8.10 -8.07 -22.22
CA THR A 150 -6.89 -7.70 -22.96
C THR A 150 -7.22 -6.75 -24.14
N SER A 151 -6.56 -5.59 -24.21
CA SER A 151 -6.60 -4.67 -25.36
C SER A 151 -5.32 -3.84 -25.40
N GLN A 152 -4.59 -3.85 -26.52
CA GLN A 152 -3.27 -3.21 -26.62
C GLN A 152 -2.42 -3.55 -25.37
N HIS A 153 -2.33 -4.85 -25.12
CA HIS A 153 -1.66 -5.48 -24.00
C HIS A 153 -0.17 -5.16 -23.85
N LEU A 154 0.34 -5.42 -22.64
CA LEU A 154 1.77 -5.38 -22.34
C LEU A 154 2.49 -6.57 -22.99
N GLY A 155 3.80 -6.41 -23.22
CA GLY A 155 4.64 -7.37 -23.94
C GLY A 155 4.68 -7.19 -25.45
N GLY A 156 3.82 -6.31 -25.98
CA GLY A 156 3.81 -5.90 -27.39
C GLY A 156 4.80 -4.76 -27.71
N ALA A 157 4.66 -4.18 -28.91
CA ALA A 157 5.42 -2.98 -29.29
C ALA A 157 4.86 -1.70 -28.64
N THR A 158 3.54 -1.65 -28.45
CA THR A 158 2.82 -0.60 -27.72
C THR A 158 1.89 -1.25 -26.71
N GLY A 159 1.56 -0.50 -25.66
CA GLY A 159 0.58 -0.89 -24.65
C GLY A 159 -0.38 0.27 -24.36
N THR A 160 -1.55 -0.03 -23.82
CA THR A 160 -2.46 0.99 -23.25
C THR A 160 -2.01 1.40 -21.85
N TYR A 161 -2.13 2.69 -21.56
CA TYR A 161 -2.04 3.24 -20.22
C TYR A 161 -3.32 4.02 -19.85
N GLY A 162 -3.54 4.23 -18.56
CA GLY A 162 -4.51 5.16 -18.00
C GLY A 162 -3.86 6.11 -17.00
N THR A 163 -4.67 6.79 -16.19
CA THR A 163 -4.21 7.80 -15.21
C THR A 163 -4.74 7.54 -13.80
N THR A 164 -4.07 8.09 -12.79
CA THR A 164 -4.49 8.00 -11.38
C THR A 164 -5.58 9.00 -11.00
N ASP A 165 -5.78 10.07 -11.78
CA ASP A 165 -6.64 11.22 -11.44
C ASP A 165 -8.01 11.22 -12.15
N ASP A 166 -8.45 10.04 -12.62
CA ASP A 166 -9.74 9.86 -13.29
C ASP A 166 -10.55 8.71 -12.65
N THR A 167 -11.88 8.77 -12.80
CA THR A 167 -12.83 7.77 -12.27
C THR A 167 -13.72 7.14 -13.34
N GLU A 168 -13.66 7.61 -14.58
CA GLU A 168 -14.33 7.04 -15.74
C GLU A 168 -13.34 6.17 -16.52
N ASP A 169 -13.59 5.85 -17.78
CA ASP A 169 -12.80 4.91 -18.56
C ASP A 169 -11.31 5.26 -18.69
N ILE A 170 -10.95 6.54 -18.55
CA ILE A 170 -9.59 7.07 -18.69
C ILE A 170 -8.66 6.57 -17.57
N TRP A 171 -9.17 6.20 -16.39
CA TRP A 171 -8.31 5.65 -15.33
C TRP A 171 -7.59 4.38 -15.79
N MET A 172 -8.15 3.67 -16.78
CA MET A 172 -7.52 2.49 -17.37
C MET A 172 -7.21 2.59 -18.87
N PHE A 173 -7.88 3.47 -19.62
CA PHE A 173 -7.77 3.54 -21.08
C PHE A 173 -7.74 5.00 -21.54
N GLU A 174 -6.57 5.64 -21.47
CA GLU A 174 -6.37 6.99 -21.99
C GLU A 174 -5.83 6.95 -23.43
N ASP A 175 -4.66 6.33 -23.63
CA ASP A 175 -4.01 6.21 -24.93
C ASP A 175 -3.03 5.02 -24.94
N ILE A 176 -2.26 4.89 -26.02
CA ILE A 176 -1.21 3.90 -26.19
C ILE A 176 0.17 4.56 -26.25
N VAL A 177 1.17 3.88 -25.69
CA VAL A 177 2.57 4.30 -25.80
C VAL A 177 3.49 3.09 -26.01
N GLY A 178 4.71 3.34 -26.49
CA GLY A 178 5.70 2.29 -26.69
C GLY A 178 6.03 1.57 -25.38
N THR A 179 6.09 0.24 -25.41
CA THR A 179 6.29 -0.56 -24.19
C THR A 179 7.64 -0.36 -23.52
N SER A 180 8.60 0.29 -24.16
CA SER A 180 9.87 0.69 -23.55
C SER A 180 9.77 1.89 -22.60
N THR A 181 8.61 2.57 -22.54
CA THR A 181 8.37 3.66 -21.60
C THR A 181 8.21 3.13 -20.18
N GLU A 182 8.87 3.77 -19.21
CA GLU A 182 8.76 3.47 -17.79
C GLU A 182 7.52 4.18 -17.23
N LEU A 183 6.49 3.43 -16.83
CA LEU A 183 5.27 3.97 -16.20
C LEU A 183 4.98 3.22 -14.89
N HIS A 184 3.97 3.69 -14.16
CA HIS A 184 3.53 3.11 -12.90
C HIS A 184 2.56 1.93 -13.13
N PHE A 185 2.22 1.21 -12.06
CA PHE A 185 1.29 0.09 -12.11
C PHE A 185 0.27 0.20 -10.98
N PHE A 186 -0.97 -0.19 -11.25
CA PHE A 186 -1.93 -0.45 -10.19
C PHE A 186 -1.71 -1.84 -9.61
N GLY A 187 -1.84 -1.95 -8.29
CA GLY A 187 -1.82 -3.22 -7.58
C GLY A 187 -3.07 -3.47 -6.78
N LEU A 188 -3.62 -4.68 -6.89
CA LEU A 188 -4.76 -5.15 -6.12
C LEU A 188 -4.33 -6.27 -5.17
N SER A 189 -4.69 -6.16 -3.91
CA SER A 189 -4.37 -7.15 -2.88
C SER A 189 -5.18 -8.44 -3.03
N ASP A 190 -4.79 -9.47 -2.28
CA ASP A 190 -5.70 -10.56 -1.91
C ASP A 190 -6.77 -10.07 -0.91
N ILE A 191 -7.74 -10.91 -0.58
CA ILE A 191 -8.85 -10.57 0.31
C ILE A 191 -8.37 -10.46 1.76
N PHE A 192 -8.54 -9.29 2.35
CA PHE A 192 -8.41 -9.06 3.77
C PHE A 192 -9.73 -9.32 4.50
N THR A 193 -9.63 -9.66 5.79
CA THR A 193 -10.77 -9.75 6.70
C THR A 193 -10.52 -8.81 7.87
N VAL A 194 -11.51 -7.99 8.23
CA VAL A 194 -11.40 -7.09 9.39
C VAL A 194 -11.16 -7.93 10.65
N PRO A 195 -10.02 -7.75 11.34
CA PRO A 195 -9.67 -8.58 12.47
C PRO A 195 -10.64 -8.35 13.63
N SER A 196 -10.94 -9.41 14.39
CA SER A 196 -11.52 -9.22 15.72
C SER A 196 -10.47 -8.59 16.62
N ALA A 197 -10.85 -7.62 17.43
CA ALA A 197 -9.99 -7.19 18.53
C ALA A 197 -9.60 -8.43 19.34
N ASP A 198 -8.31 -8.65 19.55
CA ASP A 198 -7.85 -9.71 20.44
C ASP A 198 -8.55 -9.53 21.79
N PRO A 199 -9.06 -10.62 22.42
CA PRO A 199 -9.60 -10.52 23.75
C PRO A 199 -8.48 -9.97 24.63
N ILE A 200 -8.64 -8.74 25.12
CA ILE A 200 -7.75 -8.17 26.13
C ILE A 200 -7.69 -9.22 27.25
N PRO A 201 -6.52 -9.78 27.58
CA PRO A 201 -6.41 -10.65 28.73
C PRO A 201 -6.89 -9.83 29.91
N GLU A 202 -8.05 -10.15 30.47
CA GLU A 202 -8.49 -9.51 31.69
C GLU A 202 -7.35 -9.69 32.69
N PRO A 203 -6.76 -8.63 33.27
CA PRO A 203 -5.78 -8.81 34.29
C PRO A 203 -6.49 -9.43 35.48
N ALA A 204 -6.44 -10.76 35.58
CA ALA A 204 -6.94 -11.55 36.70
C ALA A 204 -6.19 -11.26 38.02
N SER A 205 -5.52 -10.11 38.16
CA SER A 205 -4.58 -9.88 39.26
C SER A 205 -4.38 -8.43 39.70
N VAL A 206 -5.36 -7.53 39.57
CA VAL A 206 -5.31 -6.25 40.34
C VAL A 206 -6.21 -6.29 41.58
N ILE A 207 -7.29 -7.07 41.57
CA ILE A 207 -8.22 -7.17 42.71
C ILE A 207 -7.67 -8.08 43.84
N THR A 208 -6.84 -9.08 43.52
CA THR A 208 -6.30 -10.03 44.50
C THR A 208 -5.19 -9.44 45.38
N TRP A 209 -4.39 -8.49 44.88
CA TRP A 209 -3.34 -7.85 45.69
C TRP A 209 -3.86 -6.76 46.64
N THR A 210 -4.96 -6.08 46.29
CA THR A 210 -5.59 -5.11 47.20
C THR A 210 -6.28 -5.77 48.40
N LEU A 211 -6.78 -7.01 48.25
CA LEU A 211 -7.42 -7.72 49.36
C LEU A 211 -6.43 -8.40 50.33
N LEU A 212 -5.26 -8.84 49.87
CA LEU A 212 -4.22 -9.40 50.75
C LEU A 212 -3.45 -8.32 51.54
N GLY A 213 -3.28 -7.12 50.98
CA GLY A 213 -2.65 -5.99 51.68
C GLY A 213 -3.45 -5.48 52.88
N ILE A 214 -4.78 -5.51 52.82
CA ILE A 214 -5.65 -5.04 53.91
C ILE A 214 -5.69 -6.03 55.08
N VAL A 215 -5.60 -7.34 54.83
CA VAL A 215 -5.60 -8.36 55.90
C VAL A 215 -4.30 -8.33 56.73
N GLY A 216 -3.15 -8.04 56.09
CA GLY A 216 -1.86 -7.93 56.79
C GLY A 216 -1.77 -6.74 57.77
N TRP A 217 -2.42 -5.62 57.46
CA TRP A 217 -2.43 -4.43 58.31
C TRP A 217 -3.31 -4.58 59.56
N VAL A 218 -4.46 -5.27 59.47
CA VAL A 218 -5.35 -5.49 60.62
C VAL A 218 -4.75 -6.49 61.62
N GLY A 219 -4.05 -7.53 61.15
CA GLY A 219 -3.44 -8.55 62.01
C GLY A 219 -2.31 -8.03 62.90
N THR A 220 -1.47 -7.11 62.39
CA THR A 220 -0.35 -6.54 63.16
C THR A 220 -0.80 -5.51 64.20
N TRP A 221 -1.92 -4.82 63.94
CA TRP A 221 -2.51 -3.86 64.88
C TRP A 221 -3.14 -4.54 66.11
N TRP A 222 -3.80 -5.69 65.94
CA TRP A 222 -4.33 -6.48 67.06
C TRP A 222 -3.24 -7.08 67.95
N ASN A 223 -2.12 -7.52 67.36
CA ASN A 223 -1.04 -8.14 68.14
C ASN A 223 -0.26 -7.12 69.00
N ARG A 224 -0.23 -5.84 68.62
CA ARG A 224 0.38 -4.76 69.42
C ARG A 224 -0.47 -4.36 70.64
N ARG A 225 -1.80 -4.47 70.57
CA ARG A 225 -2.70 -4.11 71.69
C ARG A 225 -2.72 -5.12 72.84
N ARG A 226 -2.29 -6.36 72.63
CA ARG A 226 -2.29 -7.42 73.67
C ARG A 226 -1.02 -7.50 74.51
N LYS A 227 0.02 -6.71 74.21
CA LYS A 227 1.31 -6.73 74.94
C LYS A 227 1.50 -5.59 75.95
N THR A 228 0.45 -4.83 76.25
CA THR A 228 0.48 -3.70 77.20
C THR A 228 -0.62 -3.81 78.27
N GLY A 229 -0.98 -5.02 78.67
CA GLY A 229 -1.87 -5.29 79.81
C GLY A 229 -1.16 -6.18 80.81
#